data_AF-A0A833VTL1-F1
#
_entry.id   AF-A0A833VTL1-F1
#
_cell.length_a   1.000
_cell.length_b   1.000
_cell.length_c   1.000
_cell.angle_alpha   90.00
_cell.angle_beta   90.00
_cell.angle_gamma   90.00
#
_symmetry.space_group_name_H-M   'P 1'
#
loop_
_entity.id
_entity.type
_entity.pdbx_description
1 polymer ?
#
loop_
_entity_poly.entity_id
_entity_poly.type
_entity_poly.pdbx_seq_one_letter_code
_entity_poly.pdbx_strand_id
1 'polypeptide(L)'
;MLPPSLLQRDPILLGLLKNKTNQVACVRYLPSTPLLRNTLEIATNTARLQDWISDRSRERDGQPFAIRLLGKNDIIYMSKPEHFKQVLRQQSSNFNKGPTIHEVYSDFMGEGVLLTNGDRWKYHRRVLTNLFSARALREHMAPVIQRNVQVLTEALYRVIDANELVDFYKLMHKFTFETFTEIGFGRKLGSLASPDTHPFEVAFDEAHRISGHRFTAPVWLWKLKRVLNVGTERRLRDAMAVIDKFLMRTIVGAMERHQHGDRSAKRDIVSIILDTMETSGQRITPGDIRDIVFAGMIAGRDTTADALSWLMHTLHNNPRVARKLRKEILAALPQFAESESYVPSIFHFTSVKLMVCCL
;
A
#
# COMPACT_ATOMS: atom_id res chain seq x y z
N MET A 1 -12.32 -20.94 -77.47
CA MET A 1 -11.68 -19.76 -78.08
C MET A 1 -12.15 -18.51 -77.30
N LEU A 2 -11.19 -17.63 -77.00
CA LEU A 2 -11.18 -16.44 -76.12
C LEU A 2 -12.26 -15.36 -76.44
N PRO A 3 -12.52 -14.34 -75.57
CA PRO A 3 -11.54 -13.72 -74.69
C PRO A 3 -11.91 -13.32 -73.25
N PRO A 4 -10.89 -12.94 -72.46
CA PRO A 4 -10.95 -12.57 -71.05
C PRO A 4 -10.75 -11.06 -70.87
N SER A 5 -11.76 -10.33 -70.42
CA SER A 5 -11.54 -8.95 -69.98
C SER A 5 -12.71 -8.43 -69.15
N LEU A 6 -12.53 -8.39 -67.84
CA LEU A 6 -12.59 -7.17 -67.03
C LEU A 6 -12.79 -7.55 -65.56
N LEU A 7 -11.65 -7.79 -64.92
CA LEU A 7 -11.43 -7.43 -63.54
C LEU A 7 -11.85 -5.97 -63.32
N GLN A 8 -13.05 -5.73 -62.80
CA GLN A 8 -13.30 -4.57 -61.97
C GLN A 8 -13.68 -5.06 -60.59
N ARG A 9 -12.64 -5.08 -59.76
CA ARG A 9 -12.69 -5.26 -58.31
C ARG A 9 -13.54 -4.13 -57.74
N ASP A 10 -14.78 -4.41 -57.36
CA ASP A 10 -15.54 -3.49 -56.52
C ASP A 10 -14.89 -3.44 -55.12
N PRO A 11 -14.30 -2.30 -54.71
CA PRO A 11 -13.66 -2.17 -53.40
C PRO A 11 -14.69 -2.18 -52.25
N ILE A 12 -15.97 -2.04 -52.58
CA ILE A 12 -17.08 -1.95 -51.61
C ILE A 12 -17.46 -3.35 -51.09
N LEU A 13 -17.46 -4.37 -51.96
CA LEU A 13 -17.76 -5.76 -51.57
C LEU A 13 -16.61 -6.41 -50.76
N LEU A 14 -15.36 -6.04 -51.05
CA LEU A 14 -14.19 -6.48 -50.28
C LEU A 14 -13.99 -5.70 -48.97
N GLY A 15 -14.58 -4.51 -48.84
CA GLY A 15 -14.63 -3.76 -47.59
C GLY A 15 -15.63 -4.34 -46.58
N LEU A 16 -16.76 -4.88 -47.06
CA LEU A 16 -17.80 -5.48 -46.22
C LEU A 16 -17.42 -6.87 -45.66
N LEU A 17 -16.56 -7.62 -46.35
CA LEU A 17 -16.04 -8.91 -45.88
C LEU A 17 -14.77 -8.80 -45.02
N LYS A 18 -14.22 -7.59 -44.85
CA LYS A 18 -13.08 -7.31 -43.94
C LYS A 18 -13.49 -6.69 -42.61
N ASN A 19 -14.78 -6.67 -42.28
CA ASN A 19 -15.17 -6.71 -40.88
C ASN A 19 -14.90 -8.13 -40.38
N LYS A 20 -13.65 -8.39 -39.98
CA LYS A 20 -13.42 -9.27 -38.84
C LYS A 20 -14.36 -8.73 -37.78
N THR A 21 -15.44 -9.46 -37.52
CA THR A 21 -16.21 -9.32 -36.30
C THR A 21 -15.17 -9.17 -35.20
N ASN A 22 -15.06 -7.96 -34.65
CA ASN A 22 -14.43 -7.75 -33.36
C ASN A 22 -15.35 -8.49 -32.38
N GLN A 23 -15.28 -9.83 -32.39
CA GLN A 23 -15.79 -10.64 -31.31
C GLN A 23 -14.98 -10.17 -30.11
N VAL A 24 -15.63 -9.32 -29.31
CA VAL A 24 -15.12 -8.95 -28.00
C VAL A 24 -14.93 -10.28 -27.28
N ALA A 25 -13.67 -10.68 -27.11
CA ALA A 25 -13.34 -11.91 -26.41
C ALA A 25 -13.89 -11.78 -24.99
N CYS A 26 -15.00 -12.47 -24.73
CA CYS A 26 -15.68 -12.38 -23.44
C CYS A 26 -14.85 -13.13 -22.41
N VAL A 27 -14.62 -12.50 -21.26
CA VAL A 27 -13.99 -13.14 -20.11
C VAL A 27 -14.84 -14.34 -19.70
N ARG A 28 -14.21 -15.51 -19.58
CA ARG A 28 -14.92 -16.75 -19.22
C ARG A 28 -15.20 -16.76 -17.72
N TYR A 29 -16.45 -17.02 -17.36
CA TYR A 29 -16.83 -17.26 -15.98
C TYR A 29 -16.42 -18.67 -15.55
N LEU A 30 -15.97 -18.82 -14.30
CA LEU A 30 -15.80 -20.13 -13.71
C LEU A 30 -17.16 -20.84 -13.56
N PRO A 31 -17.21 -22.17 -13.71
CA PRO A 31 -18.38 -22.95 -13.32
C PRO A 31 -18.80 -22.61 -11.90
N SER A 32 -20.10 -22.48 -11.65
CA SER A 32 -20.62 -21.99 -10.38
C SER A 32 -21.90 -22.72 -10.03
N THR A 33 -22.19 -22.88 -8.73
CA THR A 33 -23.44 -23.49 -8.29
C THR A 33 -24.62 -22.54 -8.50
N PRO A 34 -25.85 -23.02 -8.78
CA PRO A 34 -26.99 -22.13 -9.07
C PRO A 34 -27.32 -21.13 -7.96
N LEU A 35 -27.22 -21.55 -6.69
CA LEU A 35 -27.61 -20.73 -5.54
C LEU A 35 -26.43 -19.97 -4.91
N LEU A 36 -25.31 -20.65 -4.68
CA LEU A 36 -24.15 -20.09 -3.98
C LEU A 36 -23.08 -19.55 -4.93
N ARG A 37 -23.28 -19.66 -6.25
CA ARG A 37 -22.31 -19.23 -7.27
C ARG A 37 -20.92 -19.80 -6.96
N ASN A 38 -19.85 -18.99 -6.98
CA ASN A 38 -18.48 -19.36 -6.58
C ASN A 38 -18.21 -19.05 -5.09
N THR A 39 -19.20 -18.63 -4.30
CA THR A 39 -18.98 -18.25 -2.90
C THR A 39 -18.45 -19.40 -2.05
N LEU A 40 -18.99 -20.62 -2.21
CA LEU A 40 -18.52 -21.79 -1.49
C LEU A 40 -17.07 -22.13 -1.88
N GLU A 41 -16.75 -22.08 -3.16
CA GLU A 41 -15.40 -22.36 -3.68
C GLU A 41 -14.36 -21.38 -3.12
N ILE A 42 -14.70 -20.09 -3.03
CA ILE A 42 -13.82 -19.09 -2.38
C ILE A 42 -13.72 -19.32 -0.88
N ALA A 43 -14.84 -19.65 -0.21
CA ALA A 43 -14.83 -19.93 1.23
C ALA A 43 -13.93 -21.13 1.57
N THR A 44 -14.01 -22.22 0.81
CA THR A 44 -13.17 -23.41 1.03
C THR A 44 -11.69 -23.17 0.73
N ASN A 45 -11.38 -22.19 -0.14
CA ASN A 45 -10.00 -21.85 -0.51
C ASN A 45 -9.47 -20.60 0.21
N THR A 46 -10.15 -20.08 1.24
CA THR A 46 -9.76 -18.81 1.87
C THR A 46 -8.33 -18.85 2.44
N ALA A 47 -7.90 -19.98 3.02
CA ALA A 47 -6.55 -20.15 3.58
C ALA A 47 -5.44 -20.22 2.51
N ARG A 48 -5.79 -20.54 1.25
CA ARG A 48 -4.86 -20.69 0.12
C ARG A 48 -5.30 -19.84 -1.07
N LEU A 49 -5.96 -18.71 -0.82
CA LEU A 49 -6.67 -17.97 -1.86
C LEU A 49 -5.71 -17.51 -2.97
N GLN A 50 -4.51 -17.06 -2.61
CA GLN A 50 -3.50 -16.62 -3.58
C GLN A 50 -2.99 -17.79 -4.45
N ASP A 51 -2.76 -18.96 -3.84
CA ASP A 51 -2.38 -20.17 -4.58
C ASP A 51 -3.51 -20.63 -5.49
N TRP A 52 -4.75 -20.62 -5.00
CA TRP A 52 -5.92 -20.98 -5.80
C TRP A 52 -6.10 -20.05 -7.00
N ILE A 53 -5.93 -18.73 -6.84
CA ILE A 53 -5.96 -17.76 -7.94
C ILE A 53 -4.85 -18.08 -8.96
N SER A 54 -3.64 -18.38 -8.47
CA SER A 54 -2.48 -18.70 -9.29
C SER A 54 -2.68 -20.01 -10.07
N ASP A 55 -3.19 -21.05 -9.42
CA ASP A 55 -3.53 -22.34 -10.02
C ASP A 55 -4.57 -22.16 -11.14
N ARG A 56 -5.67 -21.45 -10.86
CA ARG A 56 -6.73 -21.14 -11.84
C ARG A 56 -6.20 -20.36 -13.03
N SER A 57 -5.25 -19.45 -12.79
CA SER A 57 -4.60 -18.68 -13.85
C SER A 57 -3.69 -19.57 -14.72
N ARG A 58 -2.87 -20.43 -14.11
CA ARG A 58 -1.98 -21.36 -14.83
C ARG A 58 -2.73 -22.35 -15.71
N GLU A 59 -3.83 -22.91 -15.22
CA GLU A 59 -4.72 -23.80 -15.99
C GLU A 59 -5.28 -23.14 -17.25
N ARG A 60 -5.34 -21.80 -17.27
CA ARG A 60 -5.90 -20.99 -18.35
C ARG A 60 -4.83 -20.30 -19.17
N ASP A 61 -3.56 -20.71 -19.03
CA ASP A 61 -2.43 -20.03 -19.67
C ASP A 61 -2.47 -18.52 -19.41
N GLY A 62 -2.82 -18.09 -18.19
CA GLY A 62 -2.92 -16.69 -17.78
C GLY A 62 -4.08 -15.88 -18.40
N GLN A 63 -4.95 -16.50 -19.21
CA GLN A 63 -6.14 -15.84 -19.76
C GLN A 63 -7.08 -15.42 -18.61
N PRO A 64 -7.75 -14.26 -18.75
CA PRO A 64 -8.55 -13.72 -17.67
C PRO A 64 -9.77 -14.61 -17.42
N PHE A 65 -10.19 -14.69 -16.17
CA PHE A 65 -11.40 -15.41 -15.77
C PHE A 65 -12.21 -14.60 -14.77
N ALA A 66 -13.52 -14.81 -14.77
CA ALA A 66 -14.44 -14.13 -13.89
C ALA A 66 -15.08 -15.11 -12.90
N ILE A 67 -15.38 -14.63 -11.69
CA ILE A 67 -16.17 -15.36 -10.71
C ILE A 67 -17.38 -14.53 -10.29
N ARG A 68 -18.43 -15.23 -9.86
CA ARG A 68 -19.60 -14.58 -9.27
C ARG A 68 -19.70 -14.94 -7.80
N LEU A 69 -19.86 -13.93 -6.96
CA LEU A 69 -20.06 -14.10 -5.52
C LEU A 69 -21.47 -13.65 -5.16
N LEU A 70 -22.11 -14.41 -4.28
CA LEU A 70 -23.43 -14.07 -3.76
C LEU A 70 -23.40 -12.69 -3.07
N GLY A 71 -24.27 -11.77 -3.50
CA GLY A 71 -24.39 -10.43 -2.93
C GLY A 71 -23.23 -9.48 -3.24
N LYS A 72 -22.38 -9.79 -4.24
CA LYS A 72 -21.27 -8.94 -4.67
C LYS A 72 -21.22 -8.81 -6.19
N ASN A 73 -20.48 -7.81 -6.65
CA ASN A 73 -20.15 -7.63 -8.05
C ASN A 73 -19.25 -8.76 -8.56
N ASP A 74 -19.31 -9.01 -9.86
CA ASP A 74 -18.46 -9.99 -10.53
C ASP A 74 -16.99 -9.56 -10.42
N ILE A 75 -16.10 -10.53 -10.15
CA ILE A 75 -14.66 -10.29 -9.96
C ILE A 75 -13.92 -10.91 -11.12
N ILE A 76 -13.07 -10.13 -11.78
CA ILE A 76 -12.23 -10.57 -12.89
C ILE A 76 -10.78 -10.68 -12.40
N TYR A 77 -10.19 -11.87 -12.56
CA TYR A 77 -8.77 -12.11 -12.34
C TYR A 77 -8.02 -12.04 -13.66
N MET A 78 -6.84 -11.43 -13.63
CA MET A 78 -5.96 -11.27 -14.79
C MET A 78 -4.52 -11.49 -14.37
N SER A 79 -3.70 -12.08 -15.24
CA SER A 79 -2.30 -12.41 -14.91
C SER A 79 -1.28 -12.09 -16.00
N LYS A 80 -1.73 -11.67 -17.20
CA LYS A 80 -0.82 -11.30 -18.30
C LYS A 80 -0.46 -9.81 -18.27
N PRO A 81 0.81 -9.44 -18.56
CA PRO A 81 1.25 -8.04 -18.63
C PRO A 81 0.41 -7.16 -19.56
N GLU A 82 -0.10 -7.72 -20.65
CA GLU A 82 -0.93 -7.01 -21.62
C GLU A 82 -2.24 -6.53 -21.00
N HIS A 83 -2.86 -7.36 -20.14
CA HIS A 83 -4.09 -7.00 -19.43
C HIS A 83 -3.83 -5.87 -18.43
N PHE A 84 -2.72 -5.93 -17.68
CA PHE A 84 -2.34 -4.86 -16.76
C PHE A 84 -2.05 -3.56 -17.50
N LYS A 85 -1.36 -3.60 -18.65
CA LYS A 85 -1.14 -2.43 -19.50
C LYS A 85 -2.46 -1.82 -19.98
N GLN A 86 -3.41 -2.66 -20.39
CA GLN A 86 -4.73 -2.19 -20.83
C GLN A 86 -5.47 -1.49 -19.68
N VAL A 87 -5.57 -2.14 -18.51
CA VAL A 87 -6.33 -1.65 -17.36
C VAL A 87 -5.68 -0.44 -16.68
N LEU A 88 -4.38 -0.53 -16.38
CA LEU A 88 -3.68 0.48 -15.57
C LEU A 88 -3.18 1.68 -16.38
N ARG A 89 -2.98 1.54 -17.70
CA ARG A 89 -2.39 2.60 -18.55
C ARG A 89 -3.32 3.05 -19.67
N GLN A 90 -3.85 2.15 -20.49
CA GLN A 90 -4.57 2.54 -21.71
C GLN A 90 -6.02 2.94 -21.45
N GLN A 91 -6.69 2.28 -20.51
CA GLN A 91 -8.11 2.45 -20.22
C GLN A 91 -8.35 2.80 -18.75
N SER A 92 -7.37 3.39 -18.07
CA SER A 92 -7.45 3.68 -16.62
C SER A 92 -8.66 4.54 -16.24
N SER A 93 -9.13 5.42 -17.12
CA SER A 93 -10.36 6.21 -16.92
C SER A 93 -11.63 5.35 -16.80
N ASN A 94 -11.62 4.13 -17.34
CA ASN A 94 -12.74 3.20 -17.28
C ASN A 94 -12.68 2.30 -16.03
N PHE A 95 -11.54 2.26 -15.34
CA PHE A 95 -11.30 1.40 -14.18
C PHE A 95 -11.05 2.24 -12.92
N ASN A 96 -12.15 2.76 -12.36
CA ASN A 96 -12.11 3.50 -11.10
C ASN A 96 -12.00 2.56 -9.90
N LYS A 97 -11.50 3.08 -8.78
CA LYS A 97 -11.59 2.40 -7.48
C LYS A 97 -13.07 2.30 -7.12
N GLY A 98 -13.62 1.08 -7.22
CA GLY A 98 -15.06 0.85 -7.17
C GLY A 98 -15.71 1.14 -5.80
N PRO A 99 -17.04 1.32 -5.75
CA PRO A 99 -17.76 1.72 -4.54
C PRO A 99 -17.61 0.71 -3.39
N THR A 100 -17.39 -0.57 -3.70
CA THR A 100 -17.21 -1.62 -2.68
C THR A 100 -15.95 -1.41 -1.85
N ILE A 101 -14.82 -1.05 -2.47
CA ILE A 101 -13.56 -0.82 -1.74
C ILE A 101 -13.68 0.44 -0.88
N HIS A 102 -14.30 1.48 -1.45
CA HIS A 102 -14.56 2.73 -0.75
C HIS A 102 -15.45 2.51 0.48
N GLU A 103 -16.56 1.80 0.35
CA GLU A 103 -17.48 1.51 1.45
C GLU A 103 -16.82 0.69 2.58
N VAL A 104 -15.94 -0.24 2.23
CA VAL A 104 -15.26 -1.11 3.20
C VAL A 104 -14.24 -0.34 4.05
N TYR A 105 -13.47 0.56 3.43
CA TYR A 105 -12.32 1.22 4.07
C TYR A 105 -12.52 2.69 4.44
N SER A 106 -13.56 3.37 3.95
CA SER A 106 -13.76 4.81 4.16
C SER A 106 -13.75 5.21 5.64
N ASP A 107 -14.37 4.44 6.54
CA ASP A 107 -14.36 4.75 7.97
C ASP A 107 -12.94 4.75 8.56
N PHE A 108 -12.03 3.93 8.02
CA PHE A 108 -10.65 3.82 8.51
C PHE A 108 -9.74 4.81 7.78
N MET A 109 -9.66 4.71 6.45
CA MET A 109 -8.71 5.46 5.63
C MET A 109 -9.16 6.89 5.30
N GLY A 110 -10.43 7.24 5.57
CA GLY A 110 -11.02 8.52 5.16
C GLY A 110 -11.14 8.69 3.65
N GLU A 111 -11.29 9.93 3.20
CA GLU A 111 -11.44 10.28 1.77
C GLU A 111 -10.07 10.59 1.13
N GLY A 112 -9.09 9.74 1.42
CA GLY A 112 -7.71 9.86 0.99
C GLY A 112 -7.44 9.35 -0.44
N VAL A 113 -6.19 9.49 -0.88
CA VAL A 113 -5.73 9.11 -2.23
C VAL A 113 -5.92 7.62 -2.55
N LEU A 114 -5.99 6.78 -1.51
CA LEU A 114 -6.15 5.33 -1.64
C LEU A 114 -7.58 4.93 -2.05
N LEU A 115 -8.60 5.74 -1.75
CA LEU A 115 -10.01 5.40 -2.00
C LEU A 115 -10.70 6.31 -3.01
N THR A 116 -10.23 7.55 -3.17
CA THR A 116 -10.85 8.53 -4.06
C THR A 116 -10.44 8.36 -5.53
N ASN A 117 -11.26 8.93 -6.43
CA ASN A 117 -11.03 8.97 -7.88
C ASN A 117 -11.08 10.43 -8.39
N GLY A 118 -10.86 10.63 -9.69
CA GLY A 118 -11.08 11.92 -10.35
C GLY A 118 -10.20 13.06 -9.81
N ASP A 119 -10.77 14.26 -9.74
CA ASP A 119 -10.00 15.47 -9.40
C ASP A 119 -9.58 15.52 -7.93
N ARG A 120 -10.39 14.98 -7.01
CA ARG A 120 -10.01 14.81 -5.60
C ARG A 120 -8.77 13.92 -5.46
N TRP A 121 -8.74 12.81 -6.20
CA TRP A 121 -7.54 11.95 -6.24
C TRP A 121 -6.34 12.69 -6.82
N LYS A 122 -6.48 13.37 -7.97
CA LYS A 122 -5.38 14.12 -8.59
C LYS A 122 -4.81 15.15 -7.64
N TYR A 123 -5.69 15.79 -6.88
CA TYR A 123 -5.32 16.79 -5.89
C TYR A 123 -4.50 16.19 -4.73
N HIS A 124 -5.05 15.19 -4.03
CA HIS A 124 -4.33 14.53 -2.92
C HIS A 124 -3.03 13.90 -3.42
N ARG A 125 -3.02 13.32 -4.61
CA ARG A 125 -1.83 12.72 -5.22
C ARG A 125 -0.75 13.76 -5.48
N ARG A 126 -1.10 14.95 -6.00
CA ARG A 126 -0.15 16.03 -6.24
C ARG A 126 0.54 16.47 -4.96
N VAL A 127 -0.25 16.71 -3.90
CA VAL A 127 0.28 17.10 -2.58
C VAL A 127 1.18 15.99 -2.03
N LEU A 128 0.71 14.74 -2.06
CA LEU A 128 1.47 13.60 -1.58
C LEU A 128 2.79 13.40 -2.34
N THR A 129 2.81 13.54 -3.67
CA THR A 129 4.04 13.40 -4.46
C THR A 129 5.10 14.45 -4.08
N ASN A 130 4.72 15.67 -3.70
CA ASN A 130 5.67 16.67 -3.23
C ASN A 130 6.34 16.27 -1.90
N LEU A 131 5.61 15.58 -1.03
CA LEU A 131 6.13 15.02 0.22
C LEU A 131 7.19 13.93 -0.01
N PHE A 132 7.12 13.24 -1.14
CA PHE A 132 8.09 12.23 -1.56
C PHE A 132 9.08 12.75 -2.62
N SER A 133 9.25 14.08 -2.73
CA SER A 133 10.29 14.65 -3.59
C SER A 133 11.68 14.23 -3.11
N ALA A 134 12.66 14.17 -4.03
CA ALA A 134 14.04 13.83 -3.68
C ALA A 134 14.62 14.73 -2.57
N ARG A 135 14.23 16.01 -2.59
CA ARG A 135 14.58 16.97 -1.54
C ARG A 135 13.96 16.61 -0.19
N ALA A 136 12.65 16.36 -0.14
CA ALA A 136 11.95 16.02 1.10
C ALA A 136 12.45 14.67 1.68
N LEU A 137 12.70 13.68 0.82
CA LEU A 137 13.30 12.41 1.21
C LEU A 137 14.66 12.63 1.89
N ARG A 138 15.53 13.44 1.27
CA ARG A 138 16.88 13.70 1.79
C ARG A 138 16.89 14.55 3.06
N GLU A 139 16.10 15.63 3.09
CA GLU A 139 16.16 16.64 4.15
C GLU A 139 15.26 16.30 5.35
N HIS A 140 14.23 15.46 5.16
CA HIS A 140 13.22 15.19 6.20
C HIS A 140 13.10 13.70 6.54
N MET A 141 12.98 12.82 5.55
CA MET A 141 12.75 11.40 5.82
C MET A 141 14.03 10.65 6.21
N ALA A 142 15.12 10.84 5.46
CA ALA A 142 16.37 10.11 5.68
C ALA A 142 16.94 10.32 7.11
N PRO A 143 16.99 11.55 7.67
CA PRO A 143 17.44 11.73 9.04
C PRO A 143 16.57 11.04 10.10
N VAL A 144 15.25 10.90 9.83
CA VAL A 144 14.34 10.16 10.72
C VAL A 144 14.62 8.66 10.63
N ILE A 145 14.70 8.13 9.40
CA ILE A 145 15.01 6.72 9.16
C ILE A 145 16.35 6.35 9.80
N GLN A 146 17.39 7.15 9.60
CA GLN A 146 18.72 6.86 10.15
C GLN A 146 18.72 6.77 11.67
N ARG A 147 18.02 7.68 12.35
CA ARG A 147 17.88 7.63 13.82
C ARG A 147 17.10 6.41 14.28
N ASN A 148 16.01 6.06 13.60
CA ASN A 148 15.24 4.87 13.97
C ASN A 148 15.99 3.56 13.67
N VAL A 149 16.87 3.55 12.65
CA VAL A 149 17.78 2.43 12.39
C VAL A 149 18.76 2.24 13.55
N GLN A 150 19.29 3.31 14.14
CA GLN A 150 20.15 3.20 15.33
C GLN A 150 19.40 2.56 16.50
N VAL A 151 18.18 2.99 16.77
CA VAL A 151 17.33 2.41 17.83
C VAL A 151 16.99 0.94 17.53
N LEU A 152 16.76 0.59 16.27
CA LEU A 152 16.54 -0.80 15.84
C LEU A 152 17.80 -1.64 16.09
N THR A 153 18.97 -1.13 15.73
CA THR A 153 20.26 -1.79 15.97
C THR A 153 20.48 -2.03 17.47
N GLU A 154 20.23 -1.03 18.32
CA GLU A 154 20.29 -1.18 19.78
C GLU A 154 19.30 -2.22 20.32
N ALA A 155 18.09 -2.30 19.75
CA ALA A 155 17.12 -3.34 20.11
C ALA A 155 17.61 -4.74 19.72
N LEU A 156 18.26 -4.89 18.55
CA LEU A 156 18.84 -6.15 18.12
C LEU A 156 20.03 -6.57 19.00
N TYR A 157 20.92 -5.65 19.37
CA TYR A 157 22.04 -5.95 20.27
C TYR A 157 21.56 -6.42 21.65
N ARG A 158 20.50 -5.80 22.20
CA ARG A 158 19.90 -6.28 23.46
C ARG A 158 19.41 -7.73 23.38
N VAL A 159 18.83 -8.12 22.24
CA VAL A 159 18.41 -9.52 22.02
C VAL A 159 19.63 -10.45 21.90
N ILE A 160 20.69 -10.01 21.22
CA ILE A 160 21.95 -10.76 21.10
C ILE A 160 22.57 -10.98 22.47
N ASP A 161 22.69 -9.93 23.28
CA ASP A 161 23.28 -9.98 24.63
C ASP A 161 22.46 -10.87 25.57
N ALA A 162 21.13 -10.85 25.44
CA ALA A 162 20.24 -11.73 26.18
C ALA A 162 20.18 -13.17 25.63
N ASN A 163 20.75 -13.42 24.44
CA ASN A 163 20.68 -14.68 23.71
C ASN A 163 19.22 -15.17 23.49
N GLU A 164 18.33 -14.25 23.13
CA GLU A 164 16.91 -14.51 22.93
C GLU A 164 16.51 -14.67 21.45
N LEU A 165 15.33 -15.27 21.22
CA LEU A 165 14.74 -15.32 19.89
C LEU A 165 14.00 -14.01 19.58
N VAL A 166 14.19 -13.47 18.38
CA VAL A 166 13.48 -12.28 17.90
C VAL A 166 12.44 -12.64 16.84
N ASP A 167 11.24 -12.10 17.03
CA ASP A 167 10.20 -12.08 16.01
C ASP A 167 10.43 -10.87 15.08
N PHE A 168 11.10 -11.12 13.95
CA PHE A 168 11.41 -10.07 12.97
C PHE A 168 10.15 -9.42 12.40
N TYR A 169 9.03 -10.14 12.29
CA TYR A 169 7.77 -9.58 11.79
C TYR A 169 7.26 -8.47 12.71
N LYS A 170 7.20 -8.75 14.02
CA LYS A 170 6.83 -7.75 15.03
C LYS A 170 7.83 -6.60 15.10
N LEU A 171 9.12 -6.91 15.04
CA LEU A 171 10.17 -5.90 15.14
C LEU A 171 10.12 -4.91 13.95
N MET A 172 9.94 -5.40 12.72
CA MET A 172 9.84 -4.54 11.53
C MET A 172 8.55 -3.70 11.54
N HIS A 173 7.43 -4.24 12.06
CA HIS A 173 6.20 -3.48 12.24
C HIS A 173 6.37 -2.35 13.26
N LYS A 174 7.02 -2.60 14.41
CA LYS A 174 7.35 -1.54 15.38
C LYS A 174 8.29 -0.48 14.78
N PHE A 175 9.33 -0.92 14.06
CA PHE A 175 10.31 -0.02 13.44
C PHE A 175 9.68 0.92 12.41
N THR A 176 8.87 0.38 11.50
CA THR A 176 8.20 1.15 10.46
C THR A 176 7.09 2.02 11.04
N PHE A 177 6.36 1.56 12.05
CA PHE A 177 5.36 2.36 12.76
C PHE A 177 5.99 3.61 13.40
N GLU A 178 7.06 3.44 14.18
CA GLU A 178 7.77 4.57 14.80
C GLU A 178 8.30 5.53 13.72
N THR A 179 8.91 4.98 12.66
CA THR A 179 9.51 5.76 11.58
C THR A 179 8.48 6.59 10.81
N PHE A 180 7.39 5.97 10.35
CA PHE A 180 6.36 6.69 9.58
C PHE A 180 5.50 7.59 10.45
N THR A 181 5.34 7.29 11.74
CA THR A 181 4.73 8.22 12.68
C THR A 181 5.61 9.45 12.87
N GLU A 182 6.93 9.28 13.05
CA GLU A 182 7.82 10.42 13.20
C GLU A 182 7.92 11.25 11.91
N ILE A 183 8.00 10.61 10.74
CA ILE A 183 7.99 11.31 9.44
C ILE A 183 6.67 12.08 9.23
N GLY A 184 5.54 11.41 9.48
CA GLY A 184 4.21 11.97 9.24
C GLY A 184 3.84 13.10 10.20
N PHE A 185 4.16 12.92 11.48
CA PHE A 185 3.61 13.71 12.58
C PHE A 185 4.66 14.43 13.42
N GLY A 186 5.95 14.23 13.14
CA GLY A 186 7.04 14.84 13.91
C GLY A 186 7.14 14.33 15.35
N ARG A 187 6.47 13.22 15.68
CA ARG A 187 6.36 12.68 17.04
C ARG A 187 7.06 11.33 17.16
N LYS A 188 7.84 11.18 18.22
CA LYS A 188 8.35 9.89 18.67
C LYS A 188 7.38 9.30 19.68
N LEU A 189 6.96 8.06 19.46
CA LEU A 189 6.08 7.32 20.38
C LEU A 189 6.88 6.36 21.26
N GLY A 190 8.12 6.05 20.88
CA GLY A 190 8.97 5.10 21.61
C GLY A 190 8.50 3.65 21.48
N SER A 191 7.64 3.32 20.49
CA SER A 191 7.10 1.95 20.34
C SER A 191 8.21 0.92 20.07
N LEU A 192 9.25 1.32 19.34
CA LEU A 192 10.39 0.46 19.03
C LEU A 192 11.25 0.11 20.25
N ALA A 193 11.40 1.04 21.20
CA ALA A 193 12.22 0.83 22.40
C ALA A 193 11.43 0.21 23.57
N SER A 194 10.10 0.31 23.52
CA SER A 194 9.17 -0.16 24.54
C SER A 194 8.76 -1.62 24.32
N PRO A 195 8.64 -2.43 25.39
CA PRO A 195 7.97 -3.73 25.29
C PRO A 195 6.49 -3.57 24.91
N ASP A 196 5.83 -2.56 25.48
CA ASP A 196 4.41 -2.28 25.29
C ASP A 196 4.11 -1.59 23.95
N THR A 197 3.00 -2.00 23.34
CA THR A 197 2.47 -1.40 22.10
C THR A 197 1.70 -0.12 22.41
N HIS A 198 2.00 0.96 21.70
CA HIS A 198 1.35 2.25 21.93
C HIS A 198 -0.16 2.19 21.59
N PRO A 199 -1.06 2.85 22.36
CA PRO A 199 -2.51 2.77 22.12
C PRO A 199 -2.97 3.17 20.71
N PHE A 200 -2.25 4.11 20.08
CA PHE A 200 -2.48 4.48 18.67
C PHE A 200 -2.20 3.32 17.71
N GLU A 201 -1.15 2.54 17.96
CA GLU A 201 -0.79 1.37 17.15
C GLU A 201 -1.85 0.28 17.29
N VAL A 202 -2.28 -0.02 18.53
CA VAL A 202 -3.34 -0.99 18.81
C VAL A 202 -4.66 -0.59 18.12
N ALA A 203 -5.04 0.68 18.23
CA ALA A 203 -6.24 1.19 17.58
C ALA A 203 -6.14 1.11 16.05
N PHE A 204 -4.98 1.45 15.49
CA PHE A 204 -4.74 1.36 14.05
C PHE A 204 -4.88 -0.08 13.55
N ASP A 205 -4.22 -1.04 14.20
CA ASP A 205 -4.22 -2.45 13.79
C ASP A 205 -5.63 -3.04 13.90
N GLU A 206 -6.37 -2.72 14.96
CA GLU A 206 -7.74 -3.17 15.14
C GLU A 206 -8.68 -2.56 14.07
N ALA A 207 -8.53 -1.27 13.76
CA ALA A 207 -9.30 -0.61 12.71
C ALA A 207 -9.00 -1.21 11.32
N HIS A 208 -7.71 -1.39 10.99
CA HIS A 208 -7.28 -2.01 9.74
C HIS A 208 -7.84 -3.44 9.60
N ARG A 209 -7.70 -4.25 10.66
CA ARG A 209 -8.18 -5.65 10.70
C ARG A 209 -9.70 -5.74 10.53
N ILE A 210 -10.47 -4.91 11.24
CA ILE A 210 -11.94 -4.91 11.14
C ILE A 210 -12.38 -4.45 9.75
N SER A 211 -11.81 -3.38 9.21
CA SER A 211 -12.11 -2.91 7.86
C SER A 211 -11.79 -3.97 6.82
N GLY A 212 -10.61 -4.60 6.88
CA GLY A 212 -10.25 -5.70 5.96
C GLY A 212 -11.22 -6.89 6.05
N HIS A 213 -11.68 -7.24 7.26
CA HIS A 213 -12.63 -8.34 7.45
C HIS A 213 -14.00 -8.10 6.80
N ARG A 214 -14.41 -6.83 6.57
CA ARG A 214 -15.65 -6.53 5.83
C ARG A 214 -15.63 -7.05 4.39
N PHE A 215 -14.45 -7.29 3.80
CA PHE A 215 -14.39 -7.95 2.49
C PHE A 215 -14.85 -9.39 2.51
N THR A 216 -14.71 -10.12 3.61
CA THR A 216 -15.12 -11.53 3.67
C THR A 216 -16.47 -11.69 4.35
N ALA A 217 -16.89 -10.73 5.18
CA ALA A 217 -18.19 -10.73 5.83
C ALA A 217 -19.37 -10.44 4.86
N PRO A 218 -20.55 -11.03 5.09
CA PRO A 218 -21.77 -10.63 4.38
C PRO A 218 -22.12 -9.16 4.61
N VAL A 219 -22.47 -8.44 3.54
CA VAL A 219 -22.70 -6.99 3.57
C VAL A 219 -23.78 -6.57 4.58
N TRP A 220 -24.89 -7.30 4.60
CA TRP A 220 -26.00 -7.04 5.53
C TRP A 220 -25.59 -7.19 7.00
N LEU A 221 -24.70 -8.14 7.31
CA LEU A 221 -24.34 -8.49 8.68
C LEU A 221 -23.50 -7.39 9.33
N TRP A 222 -22.46 -6.91 8.64
CA TRP A 222 -21.63 -5.85 9.20
C TRP A 222 -22.38 -4.50 9.21
N LYS A 223 -23.26 -4.23 8.23
CA LYS A 223 -24.14 -3.05 8.26
C LYS A 223 -25.09 -3.06 9.45
N LEU A 224 -25.69 -4.21 9.76
CA LEU A 224 -26.54 -4.36 10.94
C LEU A 224 -25.75 -4.11 12.23
N LYS A 225 -24.54 -4.69 12.35
CA LYS A 225 -23.65 -4.43 13.49
C LYS A 225 -23.28 -2.95 13.61
N ARG A 226 -23.13 -2.23 12.49
CA ARG A 226 -22.83 -0.79 12.46
C ARG A 226 -24.00 0.02 12.98
N VAL A 227 -25.22 -0.26 12.52
CA VAL A 227 -26.46 0.42 12.95
C VAL A 227 -26.70 0.19 14.43
N LEU A 228 -26.56 -1.05 14.91
CA LEU A 228 -26.74 -1.40 16.31
C LEU A 228 -25.55 -0.97 17.20
N ASN A 229 -24.43 -0.55 16.60
CA ASN A 229 -23.18 -0.24 17.29
C ASN A 229 -22.70 -1.37 18.24
N VAL A 230 -22.59 -2.59 17.71
CA VAL A 230 -22.19 -3.78 18.48
C VAL A 230 -21.02 -4.54 17.84
N GLY A 231 -20.34 -5.35 18.65
CA GLY A 231 -19.32 -6.27 18.19
C GLY A 231 -18.13 -5.58 17.52
N THR A 232 -17.82 -5.99 16.29
CA THR A 232 -16.68 -5.45 15.51
C THR A 232 -16.87 -3.98 15.17
N GLU A 233 -18.09 -3.54 14.89
CA GLU A 233 -18.33 -2.16 14.42
C GLU A 233 -18.26 -1.15 15.57
N ARG A 234 -18.61 -1.55 16.79
CA ARG A 234 -18.35 -0.74 18.00
C ARG A 234 -16.85 -0.58 18.24
N ARG A 235 -16.09 -1.69 18.17
CA ARG A 235 -14.64 -1.67 18.33
C ARG A 235 -13.95 -0.80 17.28
N LEU A 236 -14.41 -0.83 16.04
CA LEU A 236 -13.91 0.06 15.00
C LEU A 236 -14.17 1.53 15.37
N ARG A 237 -15.36 1.87 15.84
CA ARG A 237 -15.68 3.23 16.29
C ARG A 237 -14.77 3.69 17.43
N ASP A 238 -14.57 2.84 18.43
CA ASP A 238 -13.70 3.13 19.58
C ASP A 238 -12.24 3.31 19.13
N ALA A 239 -11.75 2.46 18.22
CA ALA A 239 -10.42 2.58 17.62
C ALA A 239 -10.27 3.88 16.81
N MET A 240 -11.26 4.21 15.98
CA MET A 240 -11.24 5.46 15.21
C MET A 240 -11.24 6.70 16.11
N ALA A 241 -11.93 6.66 17.25
CA ALA A 241 -11.88 7.76 18.21
C ALA A 241 -10.47 7.98 18.78
N VAL A 242 -9.70 6.91 19.03
CA VAL A 242 -8.29 7.02 19.46
C VAL A 242 -7.42 7.59 18.34
N ILE A 243 -7.60 7.09 17.11
CA ILE A 243 -6.86 7.54 15.92
C ILE A 243 -7.13 9.02 15.66
N ASP A 244 -8.39 9.42 15.52
CA ASP A 244 -8.77 10.79 15.18
C ASP A 244 -8.35 11.78 16.27
N LYS A 245 -8.43 11.38 17.56
CA LYS A 245 -7.91 12.21 18.66
C LYS A 245 -6.40 12.45 18.55
N PHE A 246 -5.62 11.43 18.18
CA PHE A 246 -4.18 11.56 17.98
C PHE A 246 -3.85 12.44 16.76
N LEU A 247 -4.53 12.19 15.63
CA LEU A 247 -4.32 12.93 14.38
C LEU A 247 -4.70 14.39 14.54
N MET A 248 -5.89 14.69 15.04
CA MET A 248 -6.37 16.07 15.20
C MET A 248 -5.50 16.86 16.17
N ARG A 249 -5.08 16.26 17.30
CA ARG A 249 -4.15 16.91 18.23
C ARG A 249 -2.82 17.26 17.55
N THR A 250 -2.33 16.40 16.67
CA THR A 250 -1.09 16.65 15.96
C THR A 250 -1.26 17.75 14.91
N ILE A 251 -2.34 17.70 14.13
CA ILE A 251 -2.64 18.68 13.08
C ILE A 251 -2.83 20.08 13.69
N VAL A 252 -3.67 20.20 14.72
CA VAL A 252 -3.90 21.47 15.41
C VAL A 252 -2.59 22.02 15.97
N GLY A 253 -1.80 21.20 16.67
CA GLY A 253 -0.52 21.66 17.20
C GLY A 253 0.48 22.07 16.11
N ALA A 254 0.46 21.43 14.94
CA ALA A 254 1.30 21.84 13.81
C ALA A 254 0.83 23.18 13.19
N MET A 255 -0.48 23.37 13.06
CA MET A 255 -1.06 24.63 12.59
C MET A 255 -0.74 25.79 13.54
N GLU A 256 -0.83 25.58 14.86
CA GLU A 256 -0.48 26.58 15.86
C GLU A 256 1.01 26.99 15.76
N ARG A 257 1.93 26.02 15.67
CA ARG A 257 3.37 26.31 15.49
C ARG A 257 3.66 27.11 14.23
N HIS A 258 2.98 26.75 13.14
CA HIS A 258 3.12 27.42 11.85
C HIS A 258 2.69 28.89 11.92
N GLN A 259 1.55 29.18 12.56
CA GLN A 259 1.05 30.54 12.77
C GLN A 259 1.98 31.42 13.61
N HIS A 260 2.70 30.84 14.57
CA HIS A 260 3.63 31.57 15.44
C HIS A 260 5.01 31.82 14.79
N GLY A 261 5.18 31.49 13.51
CA GLY A 261 6.42 31.76 12.77
C GLY A 261 7.61 30.90 13.20
N ASP A 262 7.38 29.84 13.98
CA ASP A 262 8.43 28.89 14.36
C ASP A 262 8.80 27.99 13.17
N ARG A 263 9.66 28.54 12.30
CA ARG A 263 10.28 27.80 11.19
C ARG A 263 11.47 26.95 11.63
N SER A 264 11.79 26.94 12.94
CA SER A 264 12.95 26.22 13.50
C SER A 264 12.65 24.75 13.81
N ALA A 265 11.37 24.39 13.96
CA ALA A 265 10.97 23.03 14.25
C ALA A 265 11.07 22.13 13.01
N LYS A 266 11.81 21.02 13.14
CA LYS A 266 11.93 19.90 12.19
C LYS A 266 10.65 19.73 11.35
N ARG A 267 10.74 19.94 10.04
CA ARG A 267 9.61 19.89 9.11
C ARG A 267 8.99 18.50 9.04
N ASP A 268 8.00 18.26 9.89
CA ASP A 268 7.07 17.15 9.72
C ASP A 268 6.24 17.34 8.43
N ILE A 269 5.66 16.24 7.93
CA ILE A 269 4.86 16.28 6.71
C ILE A 269 3.70 17.29 6.82
N VAL A 270 3.11 17.45 8.00
CA VAL A 270 2.00 18.40 8.21
C VAL A 270 2.45 19.83 7.92
N SER A 271 3.62 20.23 8.42
CA SER A 271 4.23 21.54 8.15
C SER A 271 4.51 21.74 6.67
N ILE A 272 4.99 20.70 5.96
CA ILE A 272 5.26 20.79 4.52
C ILE A 272 3.96 20.96 3.71
N ILE A 273 2.88 20.29 4.12
CA ILE A 273 1.56 20.48 3.51
C ILE A 273 1.12 21.92 3.71
N LEU A 274 1.22 22.47 4.93
CA LEU A 274 0.87 23.86 5.24
C LEU A 274 1.69 24.88 4.42
N ASP A 275 3.00 24.69 4.27
CA ASP A 275 3.84 25.57 3.44
C ASP A 275 3.45 25.50 1.94
N THR A 276 3.10 24.31 1.46
CA THR A 276 2.63 24.11 0.09
C THR A 276 1.26 24.79 -0.14
N MET A 277 0.44 24.91 0.89
CA MET A 277 -0.86 25.60 0.85
C MET A 277 -0.71 27.10 0.65
N GLU A 278 0.19 27.76 1.38
CA GLU A 278 0.44 29.20 1.22
C GLU A 278 0.89 29.55 -0.20
N THR A 279 1.72 28.70 -0.78
CA THR A 279 2.30 28.93 -2.12
C THR A 279 1.30 28.66 -3.25
N SER A 280 0.33 27.78 -3.04
CA SER A 280 -0.61 27.33 -4.08
C SER A 280 -1.98 28.03 -4.07
N GLY A 281 -2.30 28.79 -3.01
CA GLY A 281 -3.58 29.51 -2.89
C GLY A 281 -4.83 28.62 -2.76
N GLN A 282 -4.65 27.30 -2.60
CA GLN A 282 -5.75 26.35 -2.45
C GLN A 282 -6.09 26.14 -0.96
N ARG A 283 -7.37 26.25 -0.60
CA ARG A 283 -7.85 25.97 0.76
C ARG A 283 -7.90 24.45 0.98
N ILE A 284 -7.04 23.94 1.85
CA ILE A 284 -7.10 22.57 2.38
C ILE A 284 -7.82 22.60 3.72
N THR A 285 -8.77 21.69 3.93
CA THR A 285 -9.42 21.52 5.22
C THR A 285 -8.55 20.69 6.18
N PRO A 286 -8.68 20.83 7.50
CA PRO A 286 -8.01 19.92 8.44
C PRO A 286 -8.28 18.43 8.15
N GLY A 287 -9.46 18.11 7.60
CA GLY A 287 -9.81 16.77 7.14
C GLY A 287 -8.94 16.28 5.97
N ASP A 288 -8.64 17.15 5.01
CA ASP A 288 -7.77 16.79 3.88
C ASP A 288 -6.31 16.59 4.32
N ILE A 289 -5.80 17.40 5.26
CA ILE A 289 -4.47 17.17 5.88
C ILE A 289 -4.46 15.80 6.57
N ARG A 290 -5.48 15.53 7.38
CA ARG A 290 -5.65 14.24 8.06
C ARG A 290 -5.61 13.10 7.06
N ASP A 291 -6.38 13.15 5.99
CA ASP A 291 -6.47 12.08 4.99
C ASP A 291 -5.17 11.89 4.20
N ILE A 292 -4.44 12.97 3.87
CA ILE A 292 -3.17 12.89 3.13
C ILE A 292 -2.07 12.28 4.00
N VAL A 293 -1.90 12.76 5.23
CA VAL A 293 -0.86 12.27 6.14
C VAL A 293 -1.15 10.83 6.55
N PHE A 294 -2.41 10.52 6.85
CA PHE A 294 -2.83 9.18 7.24
C PHE A 294 -2.64 8.17 6.10
N ALA A 295 -2.96 8.55 4.85
CA ALA A 295 -2.68 7.71 3.70
C ALA A 295 -1.18 7.43 3.50
N GLY A 296 -0.33 8.43 3.73
CA GLY A 296 1.14 8.26 3.69
C GLY A 296 1.63 7.29 4.76
N MET A 297 1.10 7.38 5.98
CA MET A 297 1.45 6.48 7.08
C MET A 297 1.00 5.04 6.80
N ILE A 298 -0.25 4.82 6.37
CA ILE A 298 -0.75 3.48 6.01
C ILE A 298 0.13 2.85 4.94
N ALA A 299 0.37 3.60 3.85
CA ALA A 299 1.14 3.08 2.72
C ALA A 299 2.57 2.74 3.11
N GLY A 300 3.20 3.56 3.95
CA GLY A 300 4.59 3.39 4.36
C GLY A 300 4.81 2.29 5.40
N ARG A 301 3.94 2.18 6.40
CA ARG A 301 4.11 1.29 7.55
C ARG A 301 4.07 -0.19 7.15
N ASP A 302 2.88 -0.69 6.84
CA ASP A 302 2.63 -2.13 6.75
C ASP A 302 3.37 -2.75 5.56
N THR A 303 3.37 -2.07 4.40
CA THR A 303 4.03 -2.59 3.19
C THR A 303 5.55 -2.70 3.35
N THR A 304 6.18 -1.72 3.98
CA THR A 304 7.63 -1.76 4.24
C THR A 304 7.96 -2.79 5.31
N ALA A 305 7.11 -2.93 6.34
CA ALA A 305 7.31 -3.91 7.40
C ALA A 305 7.28 -5.33 6.84
N ASP A 306 6.28 -5.63 6.01
CA ASP A 306 6.14 -6.92 5.34
C ASP A 306 7.33 -7.20 4.43
N ALA A 307 7.74 -6.23 3.60
CA ALA A 307 8.87 -6.37 2.69
C ALA A 307 10.18 -6.67 3.44
N LEU A 308 10.48 -5.92 4.51
CA LEU A 308 11.67 -6.14 5.33
C LEU A 308 11.61 -7.49 6.07
N SER A 309 10.44 -7.88 6.55
CA SER A 309 10.25 -9.19 7.21
C SER A 309 10.52 -10.34 6.24
N TRP A 310 9.97 -10.27 5.03
CA TRP A 310 10.20 -11.25 3.97
C TRP A 310 11.63 -11.27 3.47
N LEU A 311 12.28 -10.10 3.36
CA LEU A 311 13.70 -10.01 3.03
C LEU A 311 14.54 -10.78 4.05
N MET A 312 14.34 -10.52 5.35
CA MET A 312 15.10 -11.19 6.40
C MET A 312 14.82 -12.70 6.43
N HIS A 313 13.56 -13.10 6.28
CA HIS A 313 13.19 -14.51 6.18
C HIS A 313 13.88 -15.21 4.99
N THR A 314 13.88 -14.57 3.82
CA THR A 314 14.47 -15.11 2.60
C THR A 314 16.00 -15.19 2.72
N LEU A 315 16.65 -14.17 3.30
CA LEU A 315 18.08 -14.17 3.55
C LEU A 315 18.50 -15.24 4.56
N HIS A 316 17.72 -15.44 5.63
CA HIS A 316 17.94 -16.49 6.61
C HIS A 316 17.91 -17.88 5.96
N ASN A 317 16.92 -18.14 5.10
CA ASN A 317 16.80 -19.41 4.37
C ASN A 317 17.83 -19.57 3.23
N ASN A 318 18.55 -18.50 2.87
CA ASN A 318 19.55 -18.51 1.80
C ASN A 318 20.92 -17.96 2.26
N PRO A 319 21.65 -18.66 3.16
CA PRO A 319 22.91 -18.16 3.75
C PRO A 319 24.00 -17.83 2.72
N ARG A 320 23.98 -18.48 1.54
CA ARG A 320 24.88 -18.16 0.43
C ARG A 320 24.64 -16.74 -0.10
N VAL A 321 23.38 -16.36 -0.28
CA VAL A 321 22.99 -15.02 -0.76
C VAL A 321 23.30 -13.99 0.31
N ALA A 322 22.97 -14.26 1.58
CA ALA A 322 23.28 -13.39 2.70
C ALA A 322 24.78 -13.07 2.83
N ARG A 323 25.66 -14.08 2.71
CA ARG A 323 27.12 -13.88 2.71
C ARG A 323 27.59 -13.03 1.53
N LYS A 324 27.05 -13.27 0.34
CA LYS A 324 27.39 -12.50 -0.86
C LYS A 324 26.97 -11.04 -0.71
N LEU A 325 25.76 -10.79 -0.23
CA LEU A 325 25.23 -9.46 0.04
C LEU A 325 26.07 -8.73 1.09
N ARG A 326 26.41 -9.38 2.20
CA ARG A 326 27.28 -8.80 3.25
C ARG A 326 28.65 -8.42 2.69
N LYS A 327 29.27 -9.27 1.86
CA LYS A 327 30.56 -8.98 1.23
C LYS A 327 30.47 -7.76 0.31
N GLU A 328 29.40 -7.64 -0.47
CA GLU A 328 29.18 -6.49 -1.36
C GLU A 328 28.97 -5.19 -0.56
N ILE A 329 28.16 -5.23 0.49
CA ILE A 329 27.92 -4.09 1.37
C ILE A 329 29.23 -3.62 2.01
N LEU A 330 30.04 -4.53 2.57
CA LEU A 330 31.32 -4.17 3.20
C LEU A 330 32.35 -3.65 2.19
N ALA A 331 32.33 -4.13 0.95
CA ALA A 331 33.21 -3.63 -0.10
C ALA A 331 32.80 -2.22 -0.58
N ALA A 332 31.50 -1.95 -0.67
CA ALA A 332 30.97 -0.65 -1.08
C ALA A 332 30.99 0.38 0.06
N LEU A 333 30.85 -0.07 1.31
CA LEU A 333 30.73 0.74 2.52
C LEU A 333 31.62 0.14 3.64
N PRO A 334 32.94 0.33 3.55
CA PRO A 334 33.89 -0.20 4.54
C PRO A 334 33.65 0.29 5.97
N GLN A 335 32.99 1.43 6.13
CA GLN A 335 32.68 2.03 7.43
C GLN A 335 31.83 1.12 8.33
N PHE A 336 31.05 0.20 7.73
CA PHE A 336 30.32 -0.82 8.49
C PHE A 336 31.24 -1.82 9.20
N ALA A 337 32.51 -1.95 8.79
CA ALA A 337 33.50 -2.76 9.50
C ALA A 337 34.15 -2.00 10.67
N GLU A 338 34.08 -0.66 10.66
CA GLU A 338 34.76 0.21 11.63
C GLU A 338 33.83 0.69 12.75
N SER A 339 32.53 0.81 12.47
CA SER A 339 31.55 1.27 13.46
C SER A 339 30.21 0.56 13.32
N GLU A 340 29.76 -0.05 14.41
CA GLU A 340 28.44 -0.69 14.53
C GLU A 340 27.29 0.34 14.50
N SER A 341 27.59 1.61 14.83
CA SER A 341 26.63 2.72 14.83
C SER A 341 26.52 3.46 13.49
N TYR A 342 27.33 3.07 12.49
CA TYR A 342 27.34 3.72 11.19
C TYR A 342 26.02 3.51 10.45
N VAL A 343 25.39 4.61 10.02
CA VAL A 343 24.23 4.56 9.14
C VAL A 343 24.52 5.33 7.85
N PRO A 344 24.44 4.67 6.68
CA PRO A 344 24.80 5.30 5.41
C PRO A 344 23.79 6.38 5.00
N SER A 345 24.27 7.32 4.19
CA SER A 345 23.46 8.32 3.51
C SER A 345 22.74 7.72 2.30
N ILE A 346 21.63 8.34 1.88
CA ILE A 346 20.83 7.88 0.73
C ILE A 346 21.64 7.71 -0.56
N PHE A 347 22.70 8.51 -0.74
CA PHE A 347 23.57 8.49 -1.92
C PHE A 347 24.45 7.24 -2.01
N HIS A 348 24.65 6.53 -0.91
CA HIS A 348 25.51 5.36 -0.86
C HIS A 348 24.78 4.06 -1.28
N PHE A 349 23.45 4.07 -1.41
CA PHE A 349 22.70 2.85 -1.73
C PHE A 349 22.73 2.47 -3.21
N THR A 350 23.03 3.40 -4.12
CA THR A 350 23.07 3.14 -5.57
C THR A 350 24.27 2.29 -5.99
N SER A 351 25.25 2.11 -5.12
CA SER A 351 26.46 1.30 -5.38
C SER A 351 26.29 -0.19 -5.09
N VAL A 352 25.24 -0.60 -4.37
CA VAL A 352 25.00 -2.01 -3.96
C VAL A 352 23.94 -2.65 -4.84
N LYS A 353 24.35 -3.22 -5.96
CA LYS A 353 23.45 -3.78 -6.99
C LYS A 353 22.70 -5.01 -6.48
N LEU A 354 23.36 -5.90 -5.76
CA LEU A 354 22.72 -7.13 -5.27
C LEU A 354 21.63 -6.83 -4.23
N MET A 355 21.77 -5.74 -3.47
CA MET A 355 20.75 -5.30 -2.53
C MET A 355 19.44 -4.98 -3.27
N VAL A 356 19.52 -4.26 -4.40
CA VAL A 356 18.37 -3.93 -5.25
C VAL A 356 17.76 -5.17 -5.90
N CYS A 357 18.53 -6.24 -6.12
CA CYS A 357 18.00 -7.50 -6.62
C CYS A 357 17.38 -8.40 -5.54
N CYS A 358 17.74 -8.20 -4.27
CA CYS A 358 17.21 -8.97 -3.15
C CYS A 358 15.93 -8.33 -2.57
N LEU A 359 15.84 -7.00 -2.63
CA LEU A 359 14.61 -6.23 -2.44
C LEU A 359 13.67 -6.44 -3.62
#